data_AF-A0A077YVW7-F1
#
_entry.id   AF-A0A077YVW7-F1
#
_cell.length_a   1.000
_cell.length_b   1.000
_cell.length_c   1.000
_cell.angle_alpha   90.00
_cell.angle_beta   90.00
_cell.angle_gamma   90.00
#
_symmetry.space_group_name_H-M   'P 1'
#
loop_
_entity.id
_entity.type
_entity.pdbx_description
1 polymer ?
#
loop_
_entity_poly.entity_id
_entity_poly.type
_entity_poly.pdbx_seq_one_letter_code
_entity_poly.pdbx_strand_id
1 'polypeptide(L)'
;MRHLVKGVNFYGPYSEFVVSGSDCGHIYFWEKQTQQIVKFMSGDRGGVVNVLEPNPVCSVLATSGLDSDIKLWVPSSDNTEMDRQLLKQVRFSLFLQSYCD
;
A
#
# COMPACT_ATOMS: atom_id res chain seq x y z
N MET A 1 -6.78 -19.01 -5.09
CA MET A 1 -5.32 -18.80 -5.22
C MET A 1 -4.81 -18.44 -3.84
N ARG A 2 -3.96 -19.26 -3.20
CA ARG A 2 -3.35 -18.94 -1.89
C ARG A 2 -2.12 -18.08 -2.17
N HIS A 3 -2.22 -16.77 -1.99
CA HIS A 3 -1.03 -15.93 -1.90
C HIS A 3 -0.65 -15.89 -0.41
N LEU A 4 0.58 -16.26 -0.08
CA LEU A 4 1.04 -16.18 1.31
C LEU A 4 1.16 -14.69 1.67
N VAL A 5 0.50 -14.30 2.76
CA VAL A 5 0.56 -12.94 3.31
C VAL A 5 1.93 -12.75 3.97
N LYS A 6 2.58 -11.63 3.70
CA LYS A 6 3.86 -11.23 4.31
C LYS A 6 3.62 -10.22 5.43
N GLY A 7 4.08 -8.99 5.27
CA GLY A 7 3.76 -7.89 6.15
C GLY A 7 2.27 -7.59 6.15
N VAL A 8 1.76 -7.24 7.33
CA VAL A 8 0.40 -6.72 7.53
C VAL A 8 0.48 -5.58 8.52
N ASN A 9 -0.24 -4.48 8.26
CA ASN A 9 -0.27 -3.33 9.16
C ASN A 9 -1.64 -2.64 9.12
N PHE A 10 -1.97 -1.88 10.16
CA PHE A 10 -3.12 -0.97 10.12
C PHE A 10 -2.76 0.30 9.37
N TYR A 11 -3.71 0.86 8.62
CA TYR A 11 -3.52 2.08 7.85
C TYR A 11 -4.70 3.04 8.04
N GLY A 12 -4.41 4.34 7.99
CA GLY A 12 -5.36 5.42 8.20
C GLY A 12 -5.37 5.94 9.64
N PRO A 13 -5.81 7.19 9.87
CA PRO A 13 -5.77 7.86 11.17
C PRO A 13 -6.56 7.15 12.27
N TYR A 14 -7.53 6.31 11.92
CA TYR A 14 -8.33 5.52 12.86
C TYR A 14 -8.17 4.01 12.66
N SER A 15 -7.11 3.60 11.95
CA SER A 15 -6.89 2.20 11.58
C SER A 15 -8.11 1.59 10.88
N GLU A 16 -8.77 2.38 10.04
CA GLU A 16 -9.96 1.96 9.30
C GLU A 16 -9.62 1.01 8.15
N PHE A 17 -8.34 0.94 7.75
CA PHE A 17 -7.84 0.00 6.77
C PHE A 17 -6.78 -0.94 7.36
N VAL A 18 -6.65 -2.10 6.71
CA VAL A 18 -5.50 -3.00 6.86
C VAL A 18 -4.77 -3.03 5.53
N VAL A 19 -3.44 -2.96 5.55
CA VAL A 19 -2.60 -3.15 4.37
C VAL A 19 -1.85 -4.47 4.47
N SER A 20 -1.72 -5.18 3.36
CA SER A 20 -0.98 -6.43 3.30
C SER A 20 -0.17 -6.58 2.01
N GLY A 21 1.04 -7.10 2.14
CA GLY A 21 1.88 -7.52 1.02
C GLY A 21 1.70 -8.98 0.66
N SER A 22 2.05 -9.31 -0.58
CA SER A 22 1.84 -10.62 -1.17
C SER A 22 3.09 -11.15 -1.87
N ASP A 23 3.22 -12.48 -1.89
CA ASP A 23 4.15 -13.25 -2.74
C ASP A 23 3.86 -13.18 -4.24
N CYS A 24 2.86 -12.40 -4.67
CA CYS A 24 2.68 -12.03 -6.07
C CYS A 24 3.06 -10.57 -6.37
N GLY A 25 3.75 -9.88 -5.45
CA GLY A 25 4.26 -8.52 -5.65
C GLY A 25 3.19 -7.44 -5.52
N HIS A 26 2.02 -7.78 -4.98
CA HIS A 26 0.90 -6.86 -4.83
C HIS A 26 0.75 -6.36 -3.39
N ILE A 27 0.23 -5.14 -3.27
CA ILE A 27 -0.23 -4.52 -2.03
C ILE A 27 -1.76 -4.50 -2.08
N TYR A 28 -2.38 -4.92 -0.99
CA TYR A 28 -3.84 -4.91 -0.82
C TYR A 28 -4.22 -3.98 0.31
N PHE A 29 -5.30 -3.21 0.11
CA PHE A 29 -5.98 -2.46 1.15
C PHE A 29 -7.34 -3.09 1.42
N TRP A 30 -7.57 -3.39 2.69
CA TRP A 30 -8.79 -3.99 3.20
C TRP A 30 -9.51 -2.97 4.07
N GLU A 31 -10.81 -2.80 3.88
CA GLU A 31 -11.63 -2.05 4.83
C GLU A 31 -11.88 -2.90 6.08
N LYS A 32 -11.49 -2.39 7.26
CA LYS A 32 -11.56 -3.14 8.52
C LYS A 32 -12.97 -3.60 8.86
N GLN A 33 -13.99 -2.76 8.60
CA GLN A 33 -15.37 -3.04 8.99
C GLN A 33 -16.02 -4.11 8.12
N THR A 34 -15.83 -4.04 6.80
CA THR A 34 -16.49 -4.94 5.84
C THR A 34 -15.64 -6.14 5.44
N GLN A 35 -14.35 -6.10 5.77
CA GLN A 35 -13.34 -7.11 5.42
C GLN A 35 -13.19 -7.28 3.89
N GLN A 36 -13.61 -6.28 3.12
CA GLN A 36 -13.51 -6.29 1.67
C GLN A 36 -12.22 -5.61 1.20
N ILE A 37 -11.66 -6.11 0.10
CA ILE A 37 -10.58 -5.44 -0.61
C ILE A 37 -11.16 -4.18 -1.26
N VAL A 38 -10.70 -3.02 -0.82
CA VAL A 38 -11.10 -1.72 -1.41
C VAL A 38 -10.09 -1.22 -2.43
N LYS A 39 -8.87 -1.75 -2.41
CA LYS A 39 -7.83 -1.45 -3.40
C LYS A 39 -6.81 -2.57 -3.50
N PHE A 40 -6.28 -2.76 -4.69
CA PHE A 40 -5.08 -3.56 -4.92
C PHE A 40 -4.17 -2.82 -5.89
N MET A 41 -2.87 -3.00 -5.75
CA MET A 41 -1.87 -2.32 -6.58
C MET A 41 -0.59 -3.14 -6.68
N SER A 42 0.15 -2.97 -7.78
CA SER A 42 1.47 -3.59 -7.93
C SER A 42 2.48 -2.84 -7.08
N GLY A 43 3.12 -3.56 -6.16
CA GLY A 43 4.10 -3.02 -5.22
C GLY A 43 5.54 -3.32 -5.63
N ASP A 44 5.82 -4.51 -6.11
CA ASP A 44 7.18 -4.99 -6.40
C ASP A 44 7.22 -5.83 -7.67
N ARG A 45 8.15 -5.51 -8.58
CA ARG A 45 8.30 -6.22 -9.87
C ARG A 45 8.98 -7.59 -9.72
N GLY A 46 9.83 -7.75 -8.71
CA GLY A 46 10.45 -9.03 -8.32
C GLY A 46 9.46 -10.00 -7.69
N GLY A 47 8.19 -9.60 -7.52
CA GLY A 47 7.09 -10.49 -7.22
C GLY A 47 6.83 -10.69 -5.74
N VAL A 48 7.44 -9.93 -4.84
CA VAL A 48 7.16 -10.05 -3.40
C VAL A 48 7.17 -8.69 -2.73
N VAL A 49 6.16 -8.41 -1.89
CA VAL A 49 6.19 -7.28 -0.94
C VAL A 49 6.31 -7.84 0.47
N ASN A 50 7.50 -7.79 1.05
CA ASN A 50 7.78 -8.38 2.37
C ASN A 50 7.43 -7.43 3.51
N VAL A 51 7.70 -6.13 3.34
CA VAL A 51 7.57 -5.11 4.37
C VAL A 51 6.58 -4.04 3.93
N LEU A 52 5.71 -3.62 4.86
CA LEU A 52 4.76 -2.52 4.68
C LEU A 52 4.72 -1.71 5.97
N GLU A 53 5.23 -0.50 5.92
CA GLU A 53 5.29 0.41 7.06
C GLU A 53 4.57 1.72 6.72
N PRO A 54 3.34 1.89 7.22
CA PRO A 54 2.62 3.16 7.19
C PRO A 54 3.34 4.21 8.04
N ASN A 55 3.34 5.46 7.57
CA ASN A 55 3.69 6.56 8.44
C ASN A 55 2.54 6.79 9.46
N PRO A 56 2.86 6.98 10.76
CA PRO A 56 1.84 7.09 11.81
C PRO A 56 1.05 8.41 11.80
N VAL A 57 1.51 9.43 11.06
CA VAL A 57 0.94 10.79 11.09
C VAL A 57 0.44 11.23 9.71
N CYS A 58 1.19 10.97 8.65
CA CYS A 58 0.81 11.34 7.29
C CYS A 58 0.44 10.11 6.45
N SER A 59 -0.33 10.32 5.39
CA SER A 59 -0.83 9.24 4.53
C SER A 59 0.27 8.70 3.59
N VAL A 60 1.41 8.28 4.12
CA VAL A 60 2.53 7.70 3.35
C VAL A 60 2.67 6.23 3.71
N LEU A 61 2.93 5.37 2.72
CA LEU A 61 3.25 3.96 2.94
C LEU A 61 4.64 3.67 2.37
N ALA A 62 5.53 3.12 3.18
CA ALA A 62 6.80 2.57 2.72
C ALA A 62 6.66 1.07 2.50
N THR A 63 7.21 0.57 1.39
CA THR A 63 7.26 -0.88 1.11
C THR A 63 8.63 -1.30 0.61
N SER A 64 9.01 -2.54 0.91
CA SER A 64 10.16 -3.20 0.31
C SER A 64 9.87 -4.67 0.02
N GLY A 65 10.61 -5.21 -0.95
CA GLY A 65 10.40 -6.55 -1.50
C GLY A 65 11.69 -7.33 -1.65
N LEU A 66 11.85 -7.97 -2.80
CA LEU A 66 13.09 -8.66 -3.19
C LEU A 66 14.01 -7.81 -4.07
N ASP A 67 13.50 -6.71 -4.64
CA ASP A 67 14.36 -5.77 -5.34
C ASP A 67 15.14 -4.87 -4.37
N SER A 68 16.12 -4.14 -4.90
CA SER A 68 17.00 -3.25 -4.12
C SER A 68 16.35 -1.92 -3.73
N ASP A 69 15.08 -1.70 -4.08
CA ASP A 69 14.44 -0.39 -3.98
C ASP A 69 13.46 -0.31 -2.81
N ILE A 70 13.60 0.74 -2.01
CA ILE A 70 12.54 1.18 -1.10
C ILE A 70 11.57 2.06 -1.86
N LYS A 71 10.29 1.77 -1.69
CA LYS A 71 9.19 2.41 -2.41
C LYS A 71 8.33 3.20 -1.45
N LEU A 72 8.16 4.49 -1.73
CA LEU A 72 7.26 5.37 -1.00
C LEU A 72 6.00 5.60 -1.83
N TRP A 73 4.85 5.37 -1.21
CA TRP A 73 3.54 5.54 -1.83
C TRP A 73 2.83 6.70 -1.16
N VAL A 74 2.46 7.69 -1.97
CA VAL A 74 1.66 8.84 -1.52
C VAL A 74 0.32 8.84 -2.26
N PRO A 75 -0.80 9.10 -1.57
CA PRO A 75 -2.09 9.26 -2.20
C PRO A 75 -2.05 10.52 -3.08
N SER A 76 -2.36 10.35 -4.34
CA SER A 76 -2.62 11.42 -5.29
C SER A 76 -4.08 11.34 -5.73
N SER A 77 -4.82 12.43 -5.63
CA SER A 77 -6.16 12.53 -6.20
C SER A 77 -6.10 13.40 -7.45
N ASP A 78 -6.51 12.87 -8.60
CA ASP A 78 -6.73 13.70 -9.80
C ASP A 78 -7.97 14.61 -9.61
N ASN A 79 -8.90 14.20 -8.73
CA ASN A 79 -10.14 14.92 -8.44
C ASN A 79 -10.04 15.68 -7.10
N THR A 80 -10.39 16.97 -7.12
CA THR A 80 -10.57 17.81 -5.93
C THR A 80 -11.89 17.55 -5.20
N GLU A 81 -12.83 16.81 -5.80
CA GLU A 81 -14.11 16.44 -5.17
C GLU A 81 -13.92 15.25 -4.23
N MET A 82 -13.71 15.58 -2.96
CA MET A 82 -13.36 14.67 -1.87
C MET A 82 -14.57 13.86 -1.39
N ASP A 83 -14.82 12.69 -1.96
CA ASP A 83 -15.90 11.79 -1.53
C ASP A 83 -15.39 10.58 -0.72
N ARG A 84 -16.27 9.99 0.11
CA ARG A 84 -16.03 8.87 1.03
C ARG A 84 -15.46 7.60 0.36
N GLN A 85 -15.48 7.53 -0.97
CA GLN A 85 -14.82 6.48 -1.74
C GLN A 85 -13.31 6.71 -1.94
N LEU A 86 -12.72 7.61 -1.16
CA LEU A 86 -11.35 8.13 -1.26
C LEU A 86 -10.32 7.08 -1.70
N LEU A 87 -10.19 5.92 -1.06
CA LEU A 87 -9.18 4.93 -1.45
C LEU A 87 -9.39 4.28 -2.82
N LYS A 88 -10.64 4.11 -3.27
CA LYS A 88 -10.97 3.55 -4.59
C LYS A 88 -10.58 4.50 -5.70
N GLN A 89 -10.66 5.80 -5.45
CA GLN A 89 -10.46 6.85 -6.45
C GLN A 89 -9.05 7.46 -6.41
N VAL A 90 -8.44 7.54 -5.24
CA VAL A 90 -7.07 8.01 -5.04
C VAL A 90 -6.12 7.08 -5.78
N ARG A 91 -5.16 7.61 -6.53
CA ARG A 91 -4.00 6.86 -7.04
C ARG A 91 -2.91 6.87 -5.97
N PHE A 92 -2.06 5.86 -5.95
CA PHE A 92 -0.82 5.94 -5.17
C PHE A 92 0.32 6.12 -6.16
N SER A 93 1.04 7.23 -6.03
CA SER A 93 2.23 7.48 -6.85
C SER A 93 3.45 6.86 -6.17
N LEU A 94 4.23 6.11 -6.94
CA LEU A 94 5.50 5.56 -6.49
C LEU A 94 6.59 6.62 -6.57
N PHE A 95 7.15 6.98 -5.43
CA PHE A 95 8.45 7.65 -5.34
C PHE A 95 9.50 6.60 -5.00
N LEU A 96 10.38 6.33 -5.96
CA LEU A 96 11.56 5.49 -5.72
C LEU A 96 12.59 6.33 -4.98
N GLN A 97 13.12 5.79 -3.89
CA GLN A 97 14.36 6.27 -3.34
C GLN A 97 15.39 5.16 -3.50
N SER A 98 16.17 5.24 -4.58
CA SER A 98 17.32 4.36 -4.76
C SER A 98 18.37 4.76 -3.73
N TYR A 99 18.58 3.93 -2.73
CA TYR A 99 19.81 3.97 -1.94
C TYR A 99 20.73 2.89 -2.52
N CYS A 100 21.56 3.28 -3.49
CA CYS A 100 22.75 2.53 -3.87
C CYS A 100 23.90 3.53 -3.90
N ASP A 101 24.97 3.19 -3.17
CA ASP A 101 26.22 3.95 -3.07
C ASP A 101 26.86 4.26 -4.44
#